data_AF-A0A0G1GIF7-F1
#
_entry.id   AF-A0A0G1GIF7-F1
#
_cell.length_a   1.000
_cell.length_b   1.000
_cell.length_c   1.000
_cell.angle_alpha   90.00
_cell.angle_beta   90.00
_cell.angle_gamma   90.00
#
_symmetry.space_group_name_H-M   'P 1'
#
loop_
_entity.id
_entity.type
_entity.pdbx_description
1 polymer ?
#
loop_
_entity_poly.entity_id
_entity_poly.type
_entity_poly.pdbx_seq_one_letter_code
_entity_poly.pdbx_strand_id
1 'polypeptide(L)'
;MEVILVIALMAILGVTLSLDFSGYIDRSYDGVRKTDLHKMQVLLESYYDRKGSYPAELPDCGQPLPYLSWVLGNKMPCDPQTKEPYFYQVNGSYPESYKVYINLMNEKDASVERVGCGGGCGPDCAYNYGVSSPNVGLTRCSYVCAPGGGQSGSCELYVNTESSECPVLYGGDITCRGECNDPSNRCKNASGKRNAD
;
A
#
# COMPACT_ATOMS: atom_id res chain seq x y z
N MET A 1 -6.14 23.17 -50.38
CA MET A 1 -5.98 21.73 -50.09
C MET A 1 -4.97 21.52 -48.96
N GLU A 2 -3.83 22.20 -48.96
CA GLU A 2 -2.81 22.06 -47.89
C GLU A 2 -3.29 22.50 -46.51
N VAL A 3 -4.00 23.63 -46.40
CA VAL A 3 -4.44 24.16 -45.09
C VAL A 3 -5.47 23.25 -44.41
N ILE A 4 -6.32 22.57 -45.17
CA ILE A 4 -7.34 21.65 -44.63
C ILE A 4 -6.67 20.40 -44.06
N LEU A 5 -5.60 19.92 -44.70
CA LEU A 5 -4.85 18.76 -44.23
C LEU A 5 -4.10 19.06 -42.93
N VAL A 6 -3.56 20.29 -42.80
CA VAL A 6 -2.91 20.75 -41.57
C VAL A 6 -3.91 20.88 -40.42
N ILE A 7 -5.09 21.47 -40.66
CA ILE A 7 -6.14 21.60 -39.63
C ILE A 7 -6.66 20.22 -39.21
N ALA A 8 -6.84 19.29 -40.15
CA ALA A 8 -7.26 17.92 -39.86
C ALA A 8 -6.23 17.18 -38.99
N LEU A 9 -4.93 17.29 -39.30
CA LEU A 9 -3.86 16.70 -38.49
C LEU A 9 -3.78 17.32 -37.08
N MET A 10 -3.91 18.65 -36.97
CA MET A 10 -3.93 19.32 -35.67
C MET A 10 -5.14 18.91 -34.82
N ALA A 11 -6.31 18.74 -35.43
CA ALA A 11 -7.51 18.27 -34.73
C ALA A 11 -7.37 16.83 -34.22
N ILE A 12 -6.81 15.92 -35.03
CA ILE A 12 -6.56 14.52 -34.64
C ILE A 12 -5.56 14.47 -33.47
N LEU A 13 -4.44 15.19 -33.58
CA LEU A 13 -3.43 15.24 -32.52
C LEU A 13 -3.99 15.84 -31.23
N GLY A 14 -4.77 16.92 -31.33
CA GLY A 14 -5.41 17.57 -30.18
C GLY A 14 -6.31 16.63 -29.39
N VAL A 15 -7.15 15.83 -30.07
CA VAL A 15 -8.04 14.86 -29.41
C VAL A 15 -7.26 13.73 -28.72
N THR A 16 -6.19 13.22 -29.34
CA THR A 16 -5.39 12.13 -28.75
C THR A 16 -4.63 12.52 -27.49
N LEU A 17 -4.22 13.78 -27.37
CA LEU A 17 -3.49 14.26 -26.20
C LEU A 17 -4.40 14.41 -24.98
N SER A 18 -5.66 14.85 -25.16
CA SER A 18 -6.57 15.14 -24.05
C SER A 18 -7.04 13.94 -23.23
N LEU A 19 -6.87 12.70 -23.73
CA LEU A 19 -7.51 11.53 -23.12
C LEU A 19 -6.75 10.92 -21.93
N ASP A 20 -5.46 11.23 -21.72
CA ASP A 20 -4.64 10.48 -20.74
C ASP A 20 -3.80 11.33 -19.77
N PHE A 21 -3.91 12.66 -19.77
CA PHE A 21 -3.05 13.53 -18.94
C PHE A 21 -3.10 13.22 -17.43
N SER A 22 -4.25 12.82 -16.89
CA SER A 22 -4.40 12.50 -15.46
C SER A 22 -3.51 11.32 -15.04
N GLY A 23 -3.53 10.24 -15.82
CA GLY A 23 -2.75 9.03 -15.51
C GLY A 23 -1.23 9.27 -15.49
N TYR A 24 -0.72 10.24 -16.26
CA TYR A 24 0.70 10.61 -16.22
C TYR A 24 1.06 11.37 -14.93
N ILE A 25 0.19 12.28 -14.47
CA ILE A 25 0.40 13.03 -13.23
C ILE A 25 0.34 12.08 -12.03
N ASP A 26 -0.62 11.17 -12.01
CA ASP A 26 -0.78 10.19 -10.94
C ASP A 26 0.47 9.32 -10.78
N ARG A 27 1.01 8.82 -11.90
CA ARG A 27 2.29 8.09 -11.92
C ARG A 27 3.46 8.93 -11.43
N SER A 28 3.48 10.23 -11.73
CA SER A 28 4.51 11.14 -11.23
C SER A 28 4.45 11.26 -9.71
N TYR A 29 3.27 11.49 -9.14
CA TYR A 29 3.09 11.55 -7.69
C TYR A 29 3.41 10.22 -7.01
N ASP A 30 2.99 9.10 -7.58
CA ASP A 30 3.31 7.77 -7.08
C ASP A 30 4.83 7.50 -7.09
N GLY A 31 5.55 7.99 -8.11
CA GLY A 31 7.01 7.94 -8.14
C GLY A 31 7.66 8.71 -6.99
N VAL A 32 7.12 9.88 -6.65
CA VAL A 32 7.57 10.66 -5.48
C VAL A 32 7.27 9.92 -4.18
N ARG A 33 6.03 9.41 -3.99
CA ARG A 33 5.64 8.66 -2.78
C ARG A 33 6.55 7.46 -2.52
N LYS A 34 6.87 6.68 -3.56
CA LYS A 34 7.80 5.53 -3.43
C LYS A 34 9.20 5.97 -3.03
N THR A 35 9.68 7.05 -3.65
CA THR A 35 11.00 7.62 -3.32
C THR A 35 11.05 8.13 -1.89
N ASP A 36 9.96 8.72 -1.41
CA ASP A 36 9.82 9.21 -0.05
C ASP A 36 9.83 8.08 0.97
N LEU A 37 9.08 6.99 0.72
CA LEU A 37 9.12 5.78 1.55
C LEU A 37 10.54 5.20 1.63
N HIS A 38 11.27 5.14 0.52
CA HIS A 38 12.67 4.70 0.54
C HIS A 38 13.56 5.61 1.40
N LYS A 39 13.41 6.93 1.31
CA LYS A 39 14.14 7.88 2.17
C LYS A 39 13.78 7.68 3.65
N MET A 40 12.49 7.45 3.94
CA MET A 40 12.04 7.15 5.30
C MET A 40 12.68 5.87 5.83
N GLN A 41 12.77 4.79 5.04
CA GLN A 41 13.45 3.57 5.47
C GLN A 41 14.89 3.85 5.89
N VAL A 42 15.68 4.50 5.03
CA VAL A 42 17.08 4.84 5.35
C VAL A 42 17.20 5.68 6.63
N LEU A 43 16.30 6.66 6.80
CA LEU A 43 16.27 7.50 7.99
C LEU A 43 15.91 6.72 9.26
N LEU A 44 14.92 5.83 9.17
CA LEU A 44 14.45 5.01 10.29
C LEU A 44 15.48 3.96 10.70
N GLU A 45 16.17 3.34 9.74
CA GLU A 45 17.30 2.44 10.04
C GLU A 45 18.44 3.21 10.73
N SER A 46 18.78 4.41 10.22
CA SER A 46 19.80 5.26 10.85
C SER A 46 19.43 5.68 12.28
N TYR A 47 18.12 5.81 12.56
CA TYR A 47 17.61 6.09 13.90
C TYR A 47 17.72 4.85 14.80
N TYR A 48 17.35 3.68 14.29
CA TYR A 48 17.46 2.41 14.99
C TYR A 48 18.91 2.11 15.38
N ASP A 49 19.86 2.29 14.46
CA ASP A 49 21.30 2.09 14.71
C ASP A 49 21.84 2.92 15.88
N ARG A 50 21.21 4.07 16.16
CA ARG A 50 21.64 4.99 17.22
C ARG A 50 20.92 4.77 18.55
N LYS A 51 19.61 4.47 18.50
CA LYS A 51 18.76 4.37 19.69
C LYS A 51 18.55 2.93 20.17
N GLY A 52 18.72 1.95 19.28
CA GLY A 52 18.35 0.55 19.50
C GLY A 52 16.85 0.26 19.34
N SER A 53 16.05 1.24 18.89
CA SER A 53 14.62 1.07 18.60
C SER A 53 14.15 2.11 17.58
N TYR A 54 13.08 1.79 16.85
CA TYR A 54 12.42 2.74 15.96
C TYR A 54 11.66 3.82 16.75
N PRO A 55 11.40 5.01 16.18
CA PRO A 55 10.63 6.02 16.87
C PRO A 55 9.19 5.55 17.10
N ALA A 56 8.63 5.79 18.28
CA ALA A 56 7.24 5.44 18.59
C ALA A 56 6.25 6.30 17.78
N GLU A 57 6.62 7.54 17.54
CA GLU A 57 5.87 8.49 16.72
C GLU A 57 6.84 9.23 15.79
N LEU A 58 6.35 9.59 14.62
CA LEU A 58 7.08 10.43 13.69
C LEU A 58 6.71 11.90 13.93
N PRO A 59 7.65 12.83 13.70
CA PRO A 59 7.30 14.24 13.69
C PRO A 59 6.39 14.54 12.49
N ASP A 60 5.76 15.71 12.54
CA ASP A 60 4.99 16.22 11.42
C ASP A 60 5.82 16.25 10.13
N CYS A 61 5.15 16.08 9.00
CA CYS A 61 5.81 16.15 7.72
C CYS A 61 6.46 17.56 7.53
N GLY A 62 7.63 17.61 6.89
CA GLY A 62 8.43 18.82 6.78
C GLY A 62 9.27 19.16 8.03
N GLN A 63 9.07 18.47 9.14
CA GLN A 63 9.95 18.56 10.31
C GLN A 63 11.00 17.45 10.27
N PRO A 64 12.21 17.68 10.79
CA PRO A 64 13.22 16.65 10.83
C PRO A 64 12.98 15.67 12.00
N LEU A 65 13.54 14.47 11.91
CA LEU A 65 13.40 13.45 12.97
C LEU A 65 14.33 13.79 14.15
N PRO A 66 13.78 14.13 15.34
CA PRO A 66 14.60 14.47 16.49
C PRO A 66 15.19 13.20 17.13
N TYR A 67 16.47 13.25 17.48
CA TYR A 67 17.13 12.23 18.28
C TYR A 67 18.01 12.87 19.34
N LEU A 68 17.58 12.82 20.60
CA LEU A 68 18.22 13.53 21.72
C LEU A 68 18.39 15.03 21.37
N SER A 69 19.62 15.54 21.38
CA SER A 69 19.95 16.92 20.99
C SER A 69 20.36 17.05 19.52
N TRP A 70 20.30 15.98 18.73
CA TRP A 70 20.66 15.97 17.32
C TRP A 70 19.44 15.82 16.42
N VAL A 71 19.58 16.36 15.22
CA VAL A 71 18.59 16.27 14.15
C VAL A 71 19.10 15.24 13.14
N LEU A 72 18.33 14.16 12.92
CA LEU A 72 18.72 13.11 11.98
C LEU A 72 18.14 13.37 10.59
N GLY A 73 19.04 13.38 9.60
CA GLY A 73 18.70 13.37 8.18
C GLY A 73 17.94 14.58 7.67
N ASN A 74 17.28 14.38 6.52
CA ASN A 74 16.42 15.38 5.90
C ASN A 74 15.04 15.41 6.59
N LYS A 75 14.29 16.48 6.33
CA LYS A 75 12.91 16.64 6.77
C LYS A 75 12.05 15.45 6.35
N MET A 76 11.10 15.08 7.22
CA MET A 76 10.17 14.00 6.94
C MET A 76 9.33 14.34 5.70
N PRO A 77 9.25 13.45 4.70
CA PRO A 77 8.52 13.77 3.49
C PRO A 77 7.01 13.85 3.75
N CYS A 78 6.33 14.69 2.98
CA CYS A 78 4.88 14.78 2.94
C CYS A 78 4.37 14.13 1.66
N ASP A 79 3.13 13.63 1.66
CA ASP A 79 2.47 13.23 0.42
C ASP A 79 2.48 14.41 -0.59
N PRO A 80 2.92 14.20 -1.83
CA PRO A 80 3.12 15.29 -2.78
C PRO A 80 1.81 15.95 -3.23
N GLN A 81 0.66 15.29 -3.02
CA GLN A 81 -0.65 15.77 -3.41
C GLN A 81 -1.43 16.30 -2.20
N THR A 82 -1.60 15.50 -1.15
CA THR A 82 -2.41 15.88 0.02
C THR A 82 -1.66 16.77 1.00
N LYS A 83 -0.32 16.73 0.97
CA LYS A 83 0.58 17.38 1.94
C LYS A 83 0.47 16.83 3.36
N GLU A 84 -0.19 15.69 3.53
CA GLU A 84 -0.33 14.98 4.80
C GLU A 84 0.88 14.05 5.04
N PRO A 85 1.16 13.68 6.31
CA PRO A 85 2.15 12.64 6.62
C PRO A 85 1.69 11.26 6.13
N TYR A 86 2.65 10.38 5.87
CA TYR A 86 2.37 8.98 5.54
C TYR A 86 1.97 8.19 6.78
N PHE A 87 1.14 7.16 6.59
CA PHE A 87 0.66 6.36 7.71
C PHE A 87 1.77 5.47 8.25
N TYR A 88 2.15 5.69 9.51
CA TYR A 88 3.22 4.96 10.19
C TYR A 88 2.65 4.13 11.33
N GLN A 89 3.07 2.87 11.38
CA GLN A 89 2.62 1.90 12.36
C GLN A 89 3.82 1.23 13.03
N VAL A 90 3.76 1.19 14.35
CA VAL A 90 4.68 0.47 15.23
C VAL A 90 3.88 -0.29 16.28
N ASN A 91 4.55 -1.19 16.99
CA ASN A 91 3.93 -1.89 18.11
C ASN A 91 4.81 -1.75 19.37
N GLY A 92 4.17 -1.45 20.50
CA GLY A 92 4.85 -1.19 21.78
C GLY A 92 5.55 0.16 21.90
N SER A 93 6.08 0.46 23.09
CA SER A 93 6.77 1.72 23.40
C SER A 93 8.24 1.75 22.96
N TYR A 94 8.83 0.58 22.71
CA TYR A 94 10.18 0.40 22.17
C TYR A 94 10.11 -0.49 20.92
N PRO A 95 9.65 0.07 19.79
CA PRO A 95 9.40 -0.75 18.61
C PRO A 95 10.69 -1.31 18.01
N GLU A 96 10.72 -2.62 17.81
CA GLU A 96 11.77 -3.32 17.08
C GLU A 96 11.46 -3.47 15.59
N SER A 97 10.27 -3.06 15.17
CA SER A 97 9.85 -3.04 13.77
C SER A 97 8.90 -1.89 13.49
N TYR A 98 8.80 -1.49 12.23
CA TYR A 98 7.83 -0.51 11.76
C TYR A 98 7.23 -0.92 10.42
N LYS A 99 6.10 -0.30 10.09
CA LYS A 99 5.46 -0.37 8.78
C LYS A 99 5.00 1.03 8.38
N VAL A 100 5.20 1.40 7.12
CA VAL A 100 4.70 2.64 6.52
C VAL A 100 3.80 2.25 5.37
N TYR A 101 2.61 2.83 5.32
CA TYR A 101 1.62 2.53 4.29
C TYR A 101 1.15 3.79 3.55
N ILE A 102 0.85 3.61 2.27
CA ILE A 102 0.36 4.65 1.37
C ILE A 102 -0.62 4.07 0.35
N ASN A 103 -1.32 4.96 -0.34
CA ASN A 103 -2.07 4.62 -1.55
C ASN A 103 -1.38 5.22 -2.77
N LEU A 104 -1.01 4.34 -3.70
CA LEU A 104 -0.66 4.69 -5.06
C LEU A 104 -1.95 4.90 -5.84
N MET A 105 -2.02 5.97 -6.63
CA MET A 105 -3.19 6.26 -7.45
C MET A 105 -3.27 5.33 -8.68
N ASN A 106 -2.11 4.90 -9.18
CA ASN A 106 -2.06 3.89 -10.23
C ASN A 106 -2.31 2.49 -9.64
N GLU A 107 -3.56 2.05 -9.61
CA GLU A 107 -3.95 0.71 -9.13
C GLU A 107 -3.31 -0.44 -9.92
N LYS A 108 -2.89 -0.18 -11.16
CA LYS A 108 -2.19 -1.15 -12.02
C LYS A 108 -0.68 -1.11 -11.87
N ASP A 109 -0.17 -0.39 -10.87
CA ASP A 109 1.26 -0.34 -10.63
C ASP A 109 1.78 -1.70 -10.18
N ALA A 110 2.73 -2.25 -10.93
CA ALA A 110 3.32 -3.56 -10.63
C ALA A 110 3.97 -3.63 -9.24
N SER A 111 4.27 -2.49 -8.61
CA SER A 111 4.76 -2.47 -7.23
C SER A 111 3.72 -2.87 -6.20
N VAL A 112 2.42 -2.62 -6.43
CA VAL A 112 1.31 -3.05 -5.55
C VAL A 112 1.31 -4.57 -5.43
N GLU A 113 1.36 -5.25 -6.58
CA GLU A 113 1.40 -6.71 -6.65
C GLU A 113 2.71 -7.25 -6.05
N ARG A 114 3.85 -6.61 -6.36
CA ARG A 114 5.17 -7.04 -5.84
C ARG A 114 5.24 -7.01 -4.32
N VAL A 115 4.60 -6.05 -3.67
CA VAL A 115 4.55 -5.99 -2.20
C VAL A 115 3.40 -6.82 -1.60
N GLY A 116 2.55 -7.43 -2.43
CA GLY A 116 1.44 -8.30 -2.03
C GLY A 116 0.24 -7.54 -1.46
N CYS A 117 0.05 -6.28 -1.85
CA CYS A 117 -1.04 -5.43 -1.35
C CYS A 117 -2.21 -5.31 -2.33
N GLY A 118 -2.35 -6.24 -3.28
CA GLY A 118 -3.47 -6.24 -4.25
C GLY A 118 -4.84 -6.37 -3.60
N GLY A 119 -4.95 -7.08 -2.46
CA GLY A 119 -6.15 -7.12 -1.62
C GLY A 119 -6.21 -6.03 -0.55
N GLY A 120 -5.28 -5.07 -0.59
CA GLY A 120 -5.08 -4.09 0.47
C GLY A 120 -4.05 -4.54 1.52
N CYS A 121 -3.62 -3.59 2.33
CA CYS A 121 -2.58 -3.70 3.33
C CYS A 121 -2.86 -2.75 4.49
N GLY A 122 -2.22 -3.03 5.62
CA GLY A 122 -2.30 -2.21 6.83
C GLY A 122 -3.65 -2.30 7.54
N PRO A 123 -3.95 -1.34 8.42
CA PRO A 123 -5.23 -1.29 9.13
C PRO A 123 -6.38 -1.21 8.15
N ASP A 124 -7.42 -2.01 8.41
CA ASP A 124 -8.64 -2.09 7.59
C ASP A 124 -8.41 -2.37 6.11
N CYS A 125 -7.22 -2.87 5.75
CA CYS A 125 -6.81 -3.11 4.37
C CYS A 125 -6.87 -1.86 3.48
N ALA A 126 -6.76 -0.66 4.07
CA ALA A 126 -7.03 0.61 3.42
C ALA A 126 -5.92 1.11 2.48
N TYR A 127 -4.79 0.39 2.41
CA TYR A 127 -3.60 0.82 1.67
C TYR A 127 -3.21 -0.18 0.59
N ASN A 128 -2.75 0.29 -0.58
CA ASN A 128 -2.30 -0.60 -1.66
C ASN A 128 -0.77 -0.68 -1.80
N TYR A 129 -0.01 0.02 -0.96
CA TYR A 129 1.45 -0.05 -0.97
C TYR A 129 2.03 0.26 0.41
N GLY A 130 3.25 -0.22 0.66
CA GLY A 130 3.96 0.11 1.88
C GLY A 130 5.39 -0.41 1.89
N VAL A 131 6.10 -0.05 2.94
CA VAL A 131 7.42 -0.56 3.29
C VAL A 131 7.49 -0.88 4.77
N SER A 132 8.40 -1.76 5.17
CA SER A 132 8.59 -2.14 6.57
C SER A 132 10.07 -2.25 6.91
N SER A 133 10.37 -2.38 8.20
CA SER A 133 11.71 -2.78 8.66
C SER A 133 12.09 -4.17 8.14
N PRO A 134 13.39 -4.49 8.00
CA PRO A 134 13.84 -5.74 7.37
C PRO A 134 13.37 -7.03 8.05
N ASN A 135 13.04 -6.97 9.34
CA ASN A 135 12.64 -8.10 10.17
C ASN A 135 11.14 -8.42 10.14
N VAL A 136 10.31 -7.62 9.45
CA VAL A 136 8.85 -7.83 9.40
C VAL A 136 8.31 -7.60 8.00
N GLY A 137 7.26 -8.35 7.62
CA GLY A 137 6.48 -8.08 6.42
C GLY A 137 5.35 -7.07 6.65
N LEU A 138 4.82 -6.52 5.55
CA LEU A 138 3.58 -5.76 5.58
C LEU A 138 2.42 -6.62 6.09
N THR A 139 1.47 -6.01 6.81
CA THR A 139 0.19 -6.67 7.08
C THR A 139 -0.60 -6.66 5.78
N ARG A 140 -0.74 -7.81 5.13
CA ARG A 140 -1.39 -7.96 3.82
C ARG A 140 -2.78 -8.52 4.00
N CYS A 141 -3.72 -8.00 3.22
CA CYS A 141 -5.06 -8.54 3.15
C CYS A 141 -5.24 -9.35 1.88
N SER A 142 -6.10 -10.36 1.96
CA SER A 142 -6.43 -11.19 0.80
C SER A 142 -7.87 -11.60 0.85
N TYR A 143 -8.49 -11.64 -0.32
CA TYR A 143 -9.80 -12.25 -0.47
C TYR A 143 -9.65 -13.77 -0.35
N VAL A 144 -10.55 -14.36 0.41
CA VAL A 144 -10.58 -15.79 0.69
C VAL A 144 -12.02 -16.27 0.73
N CYS A 145 -12.21 -17.56 0.53
CA CYS A 145 -13.52 -18.17 0.68
C CYS A 145 -13.79 -18.44 2.17
N ALA A 146 -14.81 -17.80 2.72
CA ALA A 146 -15.18 -17.95 4.11
C ALA A 146 -15.58 -19.40 4.46
N PRO A 147 -15.40 -19.86 5.72
CA PRO A 147 -15.67 -21.24 6.12
C PRO A 147 -17.09 -21.72 5.83
N GLY A 148 -18.08 -20.83 5.94
CA GLY A 148 -19.50 -21.10 5.67
C GLY A 148 -19.94 -20.96 4.21
N GLY A 149 -19.00 -21.01 3.26
CA GLY A 149 -19.23 -20.67 1.85
C GLY A 149 -20.32 -21.47 1.10
N GLY A 150 -20.59 -21.06 -0.15
CA GLY A 150 -21.59 -21.66 -1.04
C GLY A 150 -22.76 -20.73 -1.42
N GLN A 151 -22.69 -19.47 -1.01
CA GLN A 151 -23.69 -18.44 -1.29
C GLN A 151 -23.03 -17.18 -1.88
N SER A 152 -23.83 -16.30 -2.48
CA SER A 152 -23.37 -14.97 -2.89
C SER A 152 -22.79 -14.23 -1.68
N GLY A 153 -21.57 -13.70 -1.81
CA GLY A 153 -20.86 -13.04 -0.70
C GLY A 153 -19.94 -13.95 0.13
N SER A 154 -19.69 -15.20 -0.30
CA SER A 154 -18.74 -16.10 0.39
C SER A 154 -17.27 -15.70 0.25
N CYS A 155 -16.96 -14.77 -0.67
CA CYS A 155 -15.61 -14.22 -0.84
C CYS A 155 -15.47 -12.99 0.05
N GLU A 156 -14.60 -13.07 1.05
CA GLU A 156 -14.45 -12.05 2.08
C GLU A 156 -12.98 -11.69 2.26
N LEU A 157 -12.73 -10.46 2.72
CA LEU A 157 -11.39 -9.97 2.97
C LEU A 157 -10.91 -10.39 4.36
N TYR A 158 -9.73 -11.00 4.42
CA TYR A 158 -9.09 -11.45 5.66
C TYR A 158 -7.73 -10.77 5.81
N VAL A 159 -7.41 -10.36 7.04
CA VAL A 159 -6.18 -9.65 7.38
C VAL A 159 -5.07 -10.61 7.80
N ASN A 160 -5.44 -11.75 8.40
CA ASN A 160 -4.50 -12.80 8.78
C ASN A 160 -4.99 -14.14 8.22
N THR A 161 -4.53 -14.51 7.03
CA THR A 161 -4.98 -15.73 6.35
C THR A 161 -4.43 -17.00 6.97
N GLU A 162 -3.31 -16.91 7.69
CA GLU A 162 -2.67 -18.03 8.37
C GLU A 162 -3.47 -18.49 9.59
N SER A 163 -4.00 -17.56 10.40
CA SER A 163 -4.81 -17.91 11.57
C SER A 163 -6.16 -18.55 11.21
N SER A 164 -6.66 -18.27 10.00
CA SER A 164 -7.85 -18.90 9.42
C SER A 164 -7.57 -20.21 8.67
N GLU A 165 -6.30 -20.58 8.50
CA GLU A 165 -5.85 -21.74 7.72
C GLU A 165 -6.47 -21.76 6.31
N CYS A 166 -6.42 -20.63 5.62
CA CYS A 166 -6.99 -20.48 4.28
C CYS A 166 -6.14 -21.19 3.22
N PRO A 167 -6.72 -22.13 2.44
CA PRO A 167 -5.96 -22.94 1.48
C PRO A 167 -5.59 -22.18 0.20
N VAL A 168 -6.43 -21.23 -0.23
CA VAL A 168 -6.25 -20.44 -1.46
C VAL A 168 -6.47 -18.97 -1.13
N LEU A 169 -5.59 -18.12 -1.65
CA LEU A 169 -5.67 -16.67 -1.54
C LEU A 169 -5.93 -16.06 -2.92
N TYR A 170 -6.91 -15.16 -3.01
CA TYR A 170 -7.33 -14.54 -4.25
C TYR A 170 -6.93 -13.06 -4.26
N GLY A 171 -5.63 -12.78 -4.31
CA GLY A 171 -5.09 -11.42 -4.23
C GLY A 171 -5.88 -10.40 -5.08
N GLY A 172 -6.47 -9.40 -4.42
CA GLY A 172 -7.27 -8.34 -5.05
C GLY A 172 -8.59 -8.76 -5.72
N ASP A 173 -8.91 -10.05 -5.80
CA ASP A 173 -10.09 -10.55 -6.51
C ASP A 173 -11.28 -10.71 -5.54
N ILE A 174 -12.15 -9.70 -5.53
CA ILE A 174 -13.38 -9.64 -4.72
C ILE A 174 -14.37 -10.78 -4.99
N THR A 175 -14.21 -11.50 -6.10
CA THR A 175 -15.10 -12.62 -6.47
C THR A 175 -14.51 -13.97 -6.06
N CYS A 176 -13.24 -14.01 -5.64
CA CYS A 176 -12.49 -15.24 -5.42
C CYS A 176 -12.63 -16.18 -6.64
N ARG A 177 -12.65 -15.61 -7.85
CA ARG A 177 -12.88 -16.29 -9.14
C ARG A 177 -14.15 -17.15 -9.21
N GLY A 178 -15.11 -16.95 -8.29
CA GLY A 178 -16.30 -17.79 -8.17
C GLY A 178 -16.04 -19.19 -7.60
N GLU A 179 -14.87 -19.43 -7.01
CA GLU A 179 -14.41 -20.76 -6.58
C GLU A 179 -14.86 -21.14 -5.15
N CYS A 180 -15.58 -20.26 -4.44
CA CYS A 180 -15.99 -20.49 -3.05
C CYS A 180 -17.08 -21.54 -2.85
N ASN A 181 -17.68 -22.03 -3.95
CA ASN A 181 -18.60 -23.16 -3.89
C ASN A 181 -17.86 -24.46 -3.57
N ASP A 182 -16.57 -24.57 -3.93
CA ASP A 182 -15.76 -25.72 -3.58
C ASP A 182 -15.32 -25.64 -2.10
N PRO A 183 -15.69 -26.62 -1.25
CA PRO A 183 -15.23 -26.67 0.13
C PRO A 183 -13.70 -26.73 0.28
N SER A 184 -12.96 -27.24 -0.72
CA SER A 184 -11.48 -27.30 -0.64
C SER A 184 -10.82 -25.93 -0.66
N ASN A 185 -11.54 -24.90 -1.13
CA ASN A 185 -11.03 -23.55 -1.27
C ASN A 185 -11.37 -22.67 -0.06
N ARG A 186 -12.13 -23.19 0.90
CA ARG A 186 -12.62 -22.44 2.06
C ARG A 186 -11.63 -22.47 3.22
N CYS A 187 -11.50 -21.35 3.91
CA CYS A 187 -10.76 -21.28 5.17
C CYS A 187 -11.41 -22.20 6.20
N LYS A 188 -10.62 -22.71 7.15
CA LYS A 188 -11.15 -23.58 8.21
C LYS A 188 -11.97 -22.82 9.24
N ASN A 189 -11.60 -21.57 9.53
CA ASN A 189 -12.26 -20.75 10.53
C ASN A 189 -12.20 -19.25 10.17
N ALA A 190 -12.85 -18.41 10.96
CA ALA A 190 -12.98 -16.97 10.72
C ALA A 190 -12.01 -16.10 11.55
N SER A 191 -11.04 -16.69 12.25
CA SER A 191 -10.16 -16.00 13.21
C SER A 191 -9.33 -14.89 12.57
N GLY A 192 -9.01 -15.04 11.29
CA GLY A 192 -8.23 -14.11 10.50
C GLY A 192 -8.96 -12.93 9.90
N LYS A 193 -10.27 -12.78 10.17
CA LYS A 193 -11.09 -11.74 9.57
C LYS A 193 -10.73 -10.33 10.07
N ARG A 194 -10.12 -10.23 11.25
CA ARG A 194 -9.63 -8.98 11.85
C ARG A 194 -8.18 -9.14 12.29
N ASN A 195 -7.50 -8.02 12.55
CA ASN A 195 -6.22 -8.06 13.24
C ASN A 195 -6.40 -8.76 14.59
N ALA A 196 -5.45 -9.64 14.95
CA ALA A 196 -5.31 -10.04 16.34
C ALA A 196 -4.72 -8.83 17.07
N ASP A 197 -5.50 -8.27 18.00
CA ASP A 197 -5.04 -7.21 18.90
C ASP A 197 -3.84 -7.68 19.75
#